data_AF-A0AAD8PNF5-F1
#
_entry.id   AF-A0AAD8PNF5-F1
#
_cell.length_a   1.000
_cell.length_b   1.000
_cell.length_c   1.000
_cell.angle_alpha   90.00
_cell.angle_beta   90.00
_cell.angle_gamma   90.00
#
_symmetry.space_group_name_H-M   'P 1'
#
loop_
_entity.id
_entity.type
_entity.pdbx_description
1 polymer ?
#
loop_
_entity_poly.entity_id
_entity_poly.type
_entity_poly.pdbx_seq_one_letter_code
_entity_poly.pdbx_strand_id
1 'polypeptide(L)'
;MRTVGPLLALTGSLALASTCAARPCSEWLASSFVARNALVTRHHDPAVLYGGIARAAVHVRNDTLLRVLEGWDPEYYSLDDIRIGNNLLWLYQRLPGYFATLADGLERSQDDGGGCWLIMNEGVTAMFSYGLLRGVRRGLLEDKYEGVGLKAYGLLTSDFIRDDKNGYVSFMGTYYTSIPVVENDARGGGAFLFAAIEAEQA
;
A
#
# COMPACT_ATOMS: atom_id res chain seq x y z
N MET A 1 37.98 25.09 35.41
CA MET A 1 38.06 24.08 34.34
C MET A 1 36.88 23.14 34.50
N ARG A 2 35.88 23.20 33.61
CA ARG A 2 34.68 22.34 33.63
C ARG A 2 34.95 21.14 32.73
N THR A 3 34.99 19.95 33.29
CA THR A 3 35.06 18.68 32.56
C THR A 3 33.67 18.34 32.04
N VAL A 4 33.49 18.36 30.72
CA VAL A 4 32.29 17.92 30.02
C VAL A 4 32.36 16.39 29.92
N GLY A 5 31.44 15.69 30.58
CA GLY A 5 31.28 14.24 30.45
C GLY A 5 30.66 13.87 29.10
N PRO A 6 30.92 12.66 28.56
CA PRO A 6 30.41 12.28 27.25
C PRO A 6 28.89 12.11 27.31
N LEU A 7 28.20 12.81 26.42
CA LEU A 7 26.78 12.67 26.16
C LEU A 7 26.57 11.32 25.44
N LEU A 8 26.00 10.32 26.13
CA LEU A 8 25.49 9.13 25.46
C LEU A 8 24.29 9.55 24.61
N ALA A 9 24.47 9.62 23.29
CA ALA A 9 23.36 9.71 22.35
C ALA A 9 22.66 8.33 22.29
N LEU A 10 21.53 8.22 22.98
CA LEU A 10 20.57 7.14 22.75
C LEU A 10 19.93 7.37 21.37
N THR A 11 20.54 6.82 20.32
CA THR A 11 19.84 6.60 19.05
C THR A 11 18.84 5.47 19.25
N GLY A 12 17.70 5.79 19.85
CA GLY A 12 16.54 4.91 19.87
C GLY A 12 15.93 4.91 18.47
N SER A 13 16.39 4.00 17.60
CA SER A 13 15.58 3.61 16.45
C SER A 13 14.32 2.96 17.00
N LEU A 14 13.21 3.70 16.99
CA LEU A 14 11.87 3.11 17.09
C LEU A 14 11.68 2.27 15.82
N ALA A 15 12.20 1.04 15.86
CA ALA A 15 11.71 -0.01 15.00
C ALA A 15 10.27 -0.26 15.45
N LEU A 16 9.31 0.44 14.84
CA LEU A 16 7.92 0.01 14.84
C LEU A 16 7.97 -1.43 14.33
N ALA A 17 7.71 -2.38 15.23
CA ALA A 17 7.59 -3.77 14.85
C ALA A 17 6.39 -3.85 13.90
N SER A 18 6.68 -3.82 12.59
CA SER A 18 5.66 -3.95 11.57
C SER A 18 4.90 -5.24 11.87
N THR A 19 3.58 -5.16 11.93
CA THR A 19 2.70 -6.31 12.18
C THR A 19 3.02 -7.44 11.21
N CYS A 20 3.53 -7.11 10.02
CA CYS A 20 3.92 -8.04 8.96
C CYS A 20 5.38 -8.54 9.01
N ALA A 21 6.08 -8.42 10.14
CA ALA A 21 7.46 -8.92 10.26
C ALA A 21 7.58 -10.46 10.14
N ALA A 22 6.51 -11.22 10.37
CA ALA A 22 6.53 -12.68 10.41
C ALA A 22 6.30 -13.39 9.06
N ARG A 23 5.71 -12.70 8.07
CA ARG A 23 5.45 -13.19 6.70
C ARG A 23 5.13 -12.01 5.78
N PRO A 24 5.29 -12.13 4.45
CA PRO A 24 4.94 -11.07 3.52
C PRO A 24 3.53 -10.53 3.80
N CYS A 25 3.45 -9.22 3.94
CA CYS A 25 2.23 -8.50 4.29
C CYS A 25 1.22 -8.61 3.14
N SER A 26 1.71 -8.62 1.91
CA SER A 26 0.93 -8.87 0.70
C SER A 26 0.27 -10.25 0.74
N GLU A 27 0.99 -11.28 1.14
CA GLU A 27 0.46 -12.65 1.28
C GLU A 27 -0.53 -12.75 2.43
N TRP A 28 -0.20 -12.21 3.60
CA TRP A 28 -1.03 -12.35 4.79
C TRP A 28 -2.39 -11.65 4.61
N LEU A 29 -2.38 -10.42 4.12
CA LEU A 29 -3.62 -9.68 3.91
C LEU A 29 -4.43 -10.32 2.77
N ALA A 30 -3.81 -10.71 1.65
CA ALA A 30 -4.51 -11.40 0.56
C ALA A 30 -5.18 -12.69 1.04
N SER A 31 -4.45 -13.51 1.80
CA SER A 31 -4.99 -14.74 2.39
C SER A 31 -6.15 -14.48 3.35
N SER A 32 -6.11 -13.36 4.08
CA SER A 32 -7.16 -12.96 5.01
C SER A 32 -8.44 -12.51 4.28
N PHE A 33 -8.31 -11.76 3.18
CA PHE A 33 -9.45 -11.42 2.32
C PHE A 33 -10.11 -12.66 1.71
N VAL A 34 -9.30 -13.59 1.21
CA VAL A 34 -9.77 -14.86 0.64
C VAL A 34 -10.49 -15.70 1.69
N ALA A 35 -9.89 -15.89 2.88
CA ALA A 35 -10.45 -16.74 3.92
C ALA A 35 -11.80 -16.27 4.46
N ARG A 36 -12.04 -14.95 4.46
CA ARG A 36 -13.31 -14.36 4.92
C ARG A 36 -14.40 -14.37 3.84
N ASN A 37 -14.13 -14.97 2.68
CA ASN A 37 -15.04 -15.01 1.54
C ASN A 37 -15.63 -13.62 1.26
N ALA A 38 -14.79 -12.58 1.38
CA ALA A 38 -15.17 -11.19 1.12
C ALA A 38 -15.62 -11.13 -0.33
N LEU A 39 -16.95 -11.18 -0.47
CA LEU A 39 -17.71 -11.59 -1.62
C LEU A 39 -17.00 -11.40 -2.96
N VAL A 40 -16.70 -12.52 -3.63
CA VAL A 40 -16.65 -12.57 -5.09
C VAL A 40 -18.09 -12.44 -5.60
N THR A 41 -18.72 -11.29 -5.34
CA THR A 41 -19.84 -10.90 -6.17
C THR A 41 -19.29 -10.56 -7.54
N ARG A 42 -19.93 -11.03 -8.60
CA ARG A 42 -19.65 -10.64 -10.00
C ARG A 42 -20.08 -9.19 -10.28
N HIS A 43 -19.90 -8.31 -9.29
CA HIS A 43 -20.09 -6.87 -9.39
C HIS A 43 -18.70 -6.22 -9.36
N HIS A 44 -18.56 -5.12 -10.10
CA HIS A 44 -17.33 -4.37 -10.37
C HIS A 44 -16.51 -3.89 -9.14
N ASP A 45 -17.03 -4.09 -7.93
CA ASP A 45 -16.72 -3.26 -6.76
C ASP A 45 -15.32 -3.44 -6.13
N PRO A 46 -14.48 -4.46 -6.45
CA PRO A 46 -13.06 -4.19 -6.26
C PRO A 46 -12.11 -4.88 -7.24
N ALA A 47 -12.07 -4.42 -8.50
CA ALA A 47 -10.98 -4.72 -9.43
C ALA A 47 -9.58 -4.43 -8.81
N VAL A 48 -9.49 -3.44 -7.92
CA VAL A 48 -8.27 -3.09 -7.18
C VAL A 48 -7.86 -4.19 -6.19
N LEU A 49 -8.81 -4.78 -5.44
CA LEU A 49 -8.52 -5.86 -4.51
C LEU A 49 -8.08 -7.12 -5.25
N TYR A 50 -8.85 -7.55 -6.26
CA TYR A 50 -8.51 -8.76 -7.03
C TYR A 50 -7.21 -8.60 -7.81
N GLY A 51 -6.96 -7.43 -8.39
CA GLY A 51 -5.67 -7.13 -8.99
C GLY A 51 -4.51 -7.17 -7.97
N GLY A 52 -4.75 -6.68 -6.75
CA GLY A 52 -3.80 -6.76 -5.64
C GLY A 52 -3.52 -8.21 -5.23
N ILE A 53 -4.56 -9.02 -5.02
CA ILE A 53 -4.46 -10.45 -4.67
C ILE A 53 -3.73 -11.22 -5.77
N ALA A 54 -4.06 -10.98 -7.05
CA ALA A 54 -3.40 -11.61 -8.19
C ALA A 54 -1.90 -11.32 -8.22
N ARG A 55 -1.52 -10.05 -8.04
CA ARG A 55 -0.10 -9.69 -8.02
C ARG A 55 0.61 -10.19 -6.77
N ALA A 56 -0.04 -10.21 -5.62
CA ALA A 56 0.51 -10.79 -4.39
C ALA A 56 0.77 -12.29 -4.58
N ALA A 57 -0.19 -13.02 -5.15
CA ALA A 57 -0.07 -14.44 -5.45
C ALA A 57 1.11 -14.76 -6.37
N VAL A 58 1.31 -13.95 -7.41
CA VAL A 58 2.48 -14.07 -8.32
C VAL A 58 3.78 -13.68 -7.59
N HIS A 59 3.77 -12.60 -6.81
CA HIS A 59 4.93 -12.09 -6.08
C HIS A 59 5.49 -13.14 -5.11
N VAL A 60 4.61 -13.77 -4.32
CA VAL A 60 5.00 -14.75 -3.30
C VAL A 60 4.92 -16.21 -3.78
N ARG A 61 4.56 -16.43 -5.06
CA ARG A 61 4.42 -17.76 -5.69
C ARG A 61 3.47 -18.69 -4.94
N ASN A 62 2.29 -18.19 -4.56
CA ASN A 62 1.27 -18.93 -3.83
C ASN A 62 0.13 -19.40 -4.75
N ASP A 63 0.17 -20.68 -5.14
CA ASP A 63 -0.80 -21.32 -6.02
C ASP A 63 -2.23 -21.35 -5.46
N THR A 64 -2.38 -21.34 -4.14
CA THR A 64 -3.70 -21.34 -3.49
C THR A 64 -4.40 -20.00 -3.70
N LEU A 65 -3.66 -18.89 -3.60
CA LEU A 65 -4.18 -17.56 -3.94
C LEU A 65 -4.50 -17.44 -5.43
N LEU A 66 -3.69 -18.04 -6.32
CA LEU A 66 -3.96 -18.05 -7.76
C LEU A 66 -5.26 -18.78 -8.11
N ARG A 67 -5.54 -19.92 -7.47
CA ARG A 67 -6.77 -20.70 -7.71
C ARG A 67 -8.06 -19.94 -7.41
N VAL A 68 -8.03 -19.01 -6.44
CA VAL A 68 -9.20 -18.20 -6.07
C VAL A 68 -9.59 -17.22 -7.18
N LEU A 69 -8.68 -16.95 -8.12
CA LEU A 69 -8.89 -16.05 -9.26
C LEU A 69 -9.37 -16.81 -10.51
N GLU A 70 -9.55 -18.13 -10.45
CA GLU A 70 -10.13 -18.90 -11.55
C GLU A 70 -11.56 -18.42 -11.84
N GLY A 71 -11.74 -17.78 -13.00
CA GLY A 71 -13.02 -17.20 -13.43
C GLY A 71 -13.17 -15.70 -13.20
N TRP A 72 -12.17 -15.03 -12.61
CA TRP A 72 -12.07 -13.57 -12.64
C TRP A 72 -11.49 -13.10 -13.97
N ASP A 73 -12.18 -12.18 -14.64
CA ASP A 73 -11.74 -11.59 -15.90
C ASP A 73 -11.10 -10.20 -15.64
N PRO A 74 -9.76 -10.06 -15.77
CA PRO A 74 -9.08 -8.79 -15.59
C PRO A 74 -9.38 -7.75 -16.69
N GLU A 75 -10.01 -8.16 -17.79
CA GLU A 75 -10.35 -7.32 -18.94
C GLU A 75 -11.87 -7.09 -19.09
N TYR A 76 -12.68 -7.47 -18.11
CA TYR A 76 -14.11 -7.15 -18.10
C TYR A 76 -14.32 -5.67 -17.72
N TYR A 77 -14.87 -4.87 -18.65
CA TYR A 77 -15.08 -3.42 -18.48
C TYR A 77 -16.53 -3.10 -18.11
N SER A 78 -16.73 -2.35 -17.02
CA SER A 78 -17.98 -1.62 -16.76
C SER A 78 -17.80 -0.11 -16.99
N LEU A 79 -18.89 0.61 -17.29
CA LEU A 79 -18.88 2.08 -17.50
C LEU A 79 -18.40 2.86 -16.27
N ASP A 80 -18.50 2.26 -15.08
CA ASP A 80 -18.04 2.81 -13.81
C ASP A 80 -16.55 2.49 -13.53
N ASP A 81 -15.98 1.47 -14.21
CA ASP A 81 -14.56 1.08 -14.13
C ASP A 81 -13.66 1.92 -15.04
N ILE A 82 -13.70 3.24 -14.88
CA ILE A 82 -12.65 4.09 -15.44
C ILE A 82 -11.35 3.65 -14.77
N ARG A 83 -10.54 2.85 -15.49
CA ARG A 83 -9.14 2.50 -15.23
C ARG A 83 -8.27 3.78 -15.29
N ILE A 84 -8.63 4.82 -14.54
CA ILE A 84 -7.90 6.06 -14.42
C ILE A 84 -6.48 5.74 -14.00
N GLY A 85 -6.27 4.69 -13.17
CA GLY A 85 -4.94 4.21 -12.79
C GLY A 85 -4.04 3.81 -13.96
N ASN A 86 -4.55 3.10 -14.98
CA ASN A 86 -3.73 2.71 -16.14
C ASN A 86 -3.54 3.86 -17.14
N ASN A 87 -4.56 4.68 -17.34
CA ASN A 87 -4.45 5.89 -18.16
C ASN A 87 -3.52 6.91 -17.50
N LEU A 88 -3.55 7.02 -16.17
CA LEU A 88 -2.59 7.81 -15.39
C LEU A 88 -1.21 7.20 -15.47
N LEU A 89 -1.03 5.88 -15.37
CA LEU A 89 0.28 5.23 -15.53
C LEU A 89 0.86 5.47 -16.94
N TRP A 90 0.01 5.39 -17.97
CA TRP A 90 0.35 5.68 -19.35
C TRP A 90 0.72 7.16 -19.54
N LEU A 91 -0.07 8.07 -18.97
CA LEU A 91 0.20 9.51 -18.98
C LEU A 91 1.48 9.86 -18.17
N TYR A 92 1.73 9.14 -17.07
CA TYR A 92 2.90 9.24 -16.20
C TYR A 92 4.19 8.93 -16.93
N GLN A 93 4.22 7.83 -17.68
CA GLN A 93 5.37 7.45 -18.50
C GLN A 93 5.71 8.52 -19.55
N ARG A 94 4.74 9.37 -19.90
CA ARG A 94 4.89 10.45 -20.87
C ARG A 94 5.19 11.82 -20.23
N LEU A 95 5.06 11.97 -18.91
CA LEU A 95 5.19 13.22 -18.17
C LEU A 95 6.07 13.11 -16.92
N PRO A 96 7.33 12.64 -17.03
CA PRO A 96 8.19 12.39 -15.87
C PRO A 96 8.44 13.64 -15.02
N GLY A 97 8.52 14.83 -15.62
CA GLY A 97 8.70 16.08 -14.88
C GLY A 97 7.54 16.44 -13.94
N TYR A 98 6.31 16.15 -14.34
CA TYR A 98 5.14 16.35 -13.48
C TYR A 98 5.08 15.32 -12.36
N PHE A 99 5.54 14.09 -12.61
CA PHE A 99 5.63 13.08 -11.57
C PHE A 99 6.64 13.48 -10.49
N ALA A 100 7.85 13.91 -10.86
CA ALA A 100 8.84 14.40 -9.91
C ALA A 100 8.30 15.59 -9.09
N THR A 101 7.59 16.52 -9.74
CA THR A 101 6.98 17.68 -9.07
C THR A 101 5.91 17.26 -8.05
N LEU A 102 5.07 16.28 -8.40
CA LEU A 102 4.08 15.72 -7.49
C LEU A 102 4.76 15.01 -6.30
N ALA A 103 5.79 14.22 -6.58
CA ALA A 103 6.56 13.49 -5.56
C ALA A 103 7.22 14.45 -4.56
N ASP A 104 7.84 15.53 -5.03
CA ASP A 104 8.37 16.60 -4.17
C ASP A 104 7.27 17.27 -3.33
N GLY A 105 6.10 17.55 -3.92
CA GLY A 105 4.98 18.15 -3.19
C GLY A 105 4.46 17.24 -2.08
N LEU A 106 4.48 15.93 -2.31
CA LEU A 106 3.97 14.93 -1.38
C LEU A 106 4.98 14.59 -0.29
N GLU A 107 6.28 14.52 -0.60
CA GLU A 107 7.37 14.49 0.37
C GLU A 107 7.23 15.64 1.39
N ARG A 108 6.98 16.87 0.91
CA ARG A 108 6.81 18.06 1.77
C ARG A 108 5.53 18.06 2.60
N SER A 109 4.52 17.30 2.18
CA SER A 109 3.22 17.24 2.86
C SER A 109 3.12 16.06 3.84
N GLN A 110 4.13 15.18 3.85
CA GLN A 110 4.18 14.02 4.72
C GLN A 110 4.51 14.44 6.15
N ASP A 111 3.74 13.97 7.11
CA ASP A 111 3.96 14.24 8.54
C ASP A 111 5.06 13.34 9.13
N ASP A 112 5.35 13.54 10.42
CA ASP A 112 6.34 12.74 11.14
C ASP A 112 6.02 11.24 11.15
N GLY A 113 4.73 10.88 11.16
CA GLY A 113 4.24 9.51 11.12
C GLY A 113 4.38 8.85 9.74
N GLY A 114 4.45 9.62 8.65
CA GLY A 114 4.48 9.11 7.27
C GLY A 114 3.18 9.30 6.49
N GLY A 115 2.17 9.90 7.11
CA GLY A 115 0.85 10.15 6.55
C GLY A 115 0.76 11.53 5.92
N CYS A 116 -0.23 11.73 5.04
CA CYS A 116 -0.48 13.01 4.38
C CYS A 116 -1.90 13.52 4.72
N TRP A 117 -2.24 13.60 6.01
CA TRP A 117 -3.61 13.75 6.51
C TRP A 117 -4.35 15.02 6.09
N LEU A 118 -3.63 16.10 5.74
CA LEU A 118 -4.25 17.32 5.23
C LEU A 118 -4.86 17.15 3.83
N ILE A 119 -4.49 16.09 3.10
CA ILE A 119 -4.86 15.86 1.70
C ILE A 119 -5.44 14.44 1.49
N MET A 120 -5.14 13.47 2.35
CA MET A 120 -5.31 12.04 2.09
C MET A 120 -5.75 11.25 3.33
N ASN A 121 -6.41 10.11 3.10
CA ASN A 121 -6.70 9.09 4.12
C ASN A 121 -5.82 7.83 3.90
N GLU A 122 -6.16 6.73 4.56
CA GLU A 122 -5.34 5.50 4.59
C GLU A 122 -5.23 4.85 3.21
N GLY A 123 -6.34 4.69 2.49
CA GLY A 123 -6.35 4.12 1.15
C GLY A 123 -5.55 4.96 0.15
N VAL A 124 -5.62 6.29 0.27
CA VAL A 124 -4.83 7.19 -0.57
C VAL A 124 -3.35 7.20 -0.17
N THR A 125 -3.04 7.08 1.12
CA THR A 125 -1.65 6.89 1.62
C THR A 125 -1.04 5.60 1.06
N ALA A 126 -1.82 4.53 0.94
CA ALA A 126 -1.39 3.29 0.28
C ALA A 126 -1.09 3.50 -1.21
N MET A 127 -1.93 4.25 -1.93
CA MET A 127 -1.65 4.59 -3.33
C MET A 127 -0.38 5.43 -3.49
N PHE A 128 -0.13 6.36 -2.58
CA PHE A 128 1.09 7.16 -2.59
C PHE A 128 2.33 6.30 -2.38
N SER A 129 2.34 5.48 -1.33
CA SER A 129 3.42 4.54 -1.04
C SER A 129 3.72 3.67 -2.27
N TYR A 130 2.69 3.04 -2.83
CA TYR A 130 2.79 2.27 -4.07
C TYR A 130 3.37 3.09 -5.23
N GLY A 131 2.86 4.31 -5.46
CA GLY A 131 3.27 5.18 -6.55
C GLY A 131 4.74 5.58 -6.49
N LEU A 132 5.23 5.94 -5.31
CA LEU A 132 6.64 6.27 -5.11
C LEU A 132 7.55 5.06 -5.30
N LEU A 133 7.26 3.96 -4.60
CA LEU A 133 8.10 2.76 -4.64
C LEU A 133 8.16 2.18 -6.07
N ARG A 134 7.01 2.10 -6.76
CA ARG A 134 6.97 1.68 -8.15
C ARG A 134 7.66 2.69 -9.09
N GLY A 135 7.58 3.97 -8.77
CA GLY A 135 8.25 5.04 -9.51
C GLY A 135 9.77 4.87 -9.49
N VAL A 136 10.33 4.68 -8.29
CA VAL A 136 11.77 4.41 -8.11
C VAL A 136 12.18 3.13 -8.82
N ARG A 137 11.49 2.00 -8.57
CA ARG A 137 11.81 0.70 -9.18
C ARG A 137 11.79 0.73 -10.72
N ARG A 138 10.95 1.58 -11.32
CA ARG A 138 10.87 1.74 -12.78
C ARG A 138 11.84 2.78 -13.35
N GLY A 139 12.68 3.40 -12.51
CA GLY A 139 13.59 4.47 -12.92
C GLY A 139 12.88 5.76 -13.33
N LEU A 140 11.65 5.97 -12.84
CA LEU A 140 10.84 7.16 -13.12
C LEU A 140 11.02 8.25 -12.04
N LEU A 141 11.51 7.87 -10.86
CA LEU A 141 11.85 8.74 -9.74
C LEU A 141 13.26 8.46 -9.24
N GLU A 142 13.86 9.44 -8.59
CA GLU A 142 15.16 9.33 -7.91
C GLU A 142 15.07 8.41 -6.67
N ASP A 143 16.17 7.74 -6.33
CA ASP A 143 16.25 6.78 -5.22
C ASP A 143 15.83 7.37 -3.86
N LYS A 144 15.97 8.69 -3.66
CA LYS A 144 15.54 9.37 -2.42
C LYS A 144 14.07 9.11 -2.06
N TYR A 145 13.22 8.91 -3.08
CA TYR A 145 11.78 8.73 -2.88
C TYR A 145 11.40 7.34 -2.36
N GLU A 146 12.33 6.37 -2.41
CA GLU A 146 12.10 5.04 -1.84
C GLU A 146 11.89 5.15 -0.33
N GLY A 147 12.74 5.89 0.38
CA GLY A 147 12.61 6.12 1.82
C GLY A 147 11.28 6.80 2.20
N VAL A 148 10.80 7.72 1.36
CA VAL A 148 9.51 8.39 1.55
C VAL A 148 8.35 7.40 1.40
N GLY A 149 8.41 6.54 0.37
CA GLY A 149 7.42 5.49 0.13
C GLY A 149 7.40 4.41 1.21
N LEU A 150 8.57 4.01 1.70
CA LEU A 150 8.72 3.05 2.80
C LEU A 150 8.25 3.63 4.14
N LYS A 151 8.46 4.92 4.39
CA LYS A 151 7.92 5.59 5.59
C LYS A 151 6.39 5.57 5.59
N ALA A 152 5.77 5.91 4.45
CA ALA A 152 4.31 5.82 4.29
C ALA A 152 3.81 4.37 4.46
N TYR A 153 4.54 3.39 3.92
CA TYR A 153 4.21 1.98 4.12
C TYR A 153 4.32 1.54 5.58
N GLY A 154 5.36 1.98 6.28
CA GLY A 154 5.57 1.71 7.71
C GLY A 154 4.36 2.10 8.55
N LEU A 155 3.87 3.33 8.36
CA LEU A 155 2.64 3.83 8.99
C LEU A 155 1.43 2.94 8.69
N LEU A 156 1.24 2.55 7.43
CA LEU A 156 0.11 1.71 7.03
C LEU A 156 0.14 0.36 7.75
N THR A 157 1.33 -0.23 7.87
CA THR A 157 1.46 -1.50 8.60
C THR A 157 1.23 -1.32 10.10
N SER A 158 1.74 -0.26 10.72
CA SER A 158 1.63 -0.08 12.18
C SER A 158 0.20 0.23 12.64
N ASP A 159 -0.50 1.06 11.88
CA ASP A 159 -1.74 1.69 12.36
C ASP A 159 -2.98 1.06 11.73
N PHE A 160 -2.85 0.48 10.53
CA PHE A 160 -3.99 0.02 9.74
C PHE A 160 -3.99 -1.47 9.45
N ILE A 161 -2.96 -2.21 9.85
CA ILE A 161 -2.97 -3.67 9.83
C ILE A 161 -3.11 -4.21 11.25
N ARG A 162 -4.28 -4.77 11.52
CA ARG A 162 -4.60 -5.42 12.80
C ARG A 162 -4.43 -6.92 12.69
N ASP A 163 -3.66 -7.53 13.59
CA ASP A 163 -3.65 -8.98 13.80
C ASP A 163 -4.89 -9.41 14.61
N ASP A 164 -5.75 -10.21 14.00
CA ASP A 164 -7.03 -10.64 14.59
C ASP A 164 -6.87 -11.81 15.57
N LYS A 165 -5.63 -12.26 15.85
CA LYS A 165 -5.30 -13.35 16.81
C LYS A 165 -5.89 -14.71 16.46
N ASN A 166 -6.41 -14.86 15.25
CA ASN A 166 -6.96 -16.10 14.69
C ASN A 166 -6.17 -16.60 13.47
N GLY A 167 -4.97 -16.07 13.25
CA GLY A 167 -4.12 -16.38 12.09
C GLY A 167 -4.35 -15.46 10.88
N TYR A 168 -5.26 -14.50 10.97
CA TYR A 168 -5.56 -13.53 9.91
C TYR A 168 -5.29 -12.09 10.36
N VAL A 169 -5.15 -11.19 9.38
CA VAL A 169 -5.09 -9.74 9.60
C VAL A 169 -6.27 -9.06 8.96
N SER A 170 -6.59 -7.87 9.43
CA SER A 170 -7.59 -7.01 8.83
C SER A 170 -7.02 -5.63 8.54
N PHE A 171 -7.42 -5.06 7.40
CA PHE A 171 -7.12 -3.69 7.03
C PHE A 171 -8.18 -2.76 7.60
N MET A 172 -7.77 -1.78 8.40
CA MET A 172 -8.68 -0.88 9.14
C MET A 172 -8.88 0.48 8.44
N GLY A 173 -8.32 0.69 7.25
CA GLY A 173 -8.40 1.98 6.55
C GLY A 173 -9.61 2.11 5.63
N THR A 174 -9.97 3.35 5.29
CA THR A 174 -10.99 3.68 4.28
C THR A 174 -10.36 4.36 3.06
N TYR A 175 -11.10 4.41 1.95
CA TYR A 175 -10.66 5.02 0.69
C TYR A 175 -11.14 6.47 0.49
N TYR A 176 -12.21 6.90 1.17
CA TYR A 176 -12.60 8.33 1.25
C TYR A 176 -12.88 8.79 2.68
N THR A 177 -12.51 10.03 3.02
CA THR A 177 -12.77 10.65 4.34
C THR A 177 -14.26 10.86 4.63
N SER A 178 -15.10 10.91 3.59
CA SER A 178 -16.55 11.07 3.69
C SER A 178 -17.31 9.74 3.86
N ILE A 179 -16.62 8.61 3.79
CA ILE A 179 -17.21 7.27 3.95
C ILE A 179 -16.82 6.75 5.34
N PRO A 180 -17.75 6.11 6.08
CA PRO A 180 -17.43 5.46 7.34
C PRO A 180 -16.23 4.51 7.20
N VAL A 181 -15.45 4.38 8.27
CA VAL A 181 -14.40 3.35 8.32
C VAL A 181 -15.07 1.98 8.22
N VAL A 182 -14.77 1.28 7.14
CA VAL A 182 -15.23 -0.10 6.91
C VAL A 182 -14.02 -1.01 7.05
N GLU A 183 -14.09 -1.93 8.00
CA GLU A 183 -13.10 -2.99 8.14
C GLU A 183 -13.01 -3.78 6.82
N ASN A 184 -11.79 -3.97 6.34
CA ASN A 184 -11.48 -4.65 5.09
C ASN A 184 -12.18 -4.00 3.88
N ASP A 185 -12.22 -2.66 3.81
CA ASP A 185 -12.62 -1.96 2.59
C ASP A 185 -11.76 -2.44 1.41
N ALA A 186 -12.42 -2.93 0.36
CA ALA A 186 -11.74 -3.61 -0.73
C ALA A 186 -10.89 -2.65 -1.60
N ARG A 187 -11.23 -1.36 -1.65
CA ARG A 187 -10.44 -0.36 -2.40
C ARG A 187 -9.17 -0.02 -1.64
N GLY A 188 -9.30 0.28 -0.35
CA GLY A 188 -8.17 0.55 0.54
C GLY A 188 -7.26 -0.66 0.72
N GLY A 189 -7.84 -1.83 0.99
CA GLY A 189 -7.12 -3.10 1.11
C GLY A 189 -6.41 -3.50 -0.19
N GLY A 190 -7.05 -3.29 -1.35
CA GLY A 190 -6.40 -3.50 -2.65
C GLY A 190 -5.23 -2.55 -2.91
N ALA A 191 -5.39 -1.25 -2.60
CA ALA A 191 -4.30 -0.29 -2.69
C ALA A 191 -3.12 -0.66 -1.78
N PHE A 192 -3.43 -1.10 -0.55
CA PHE A 192 -2.43 -1.60 0.39
C PHE A 192 -1.66 -2.81 -0.16
N LEU A 193 -2.34 -3.77 -0.79
CA LEU A 193 -1.66 -4.93 -1.40
C LEU A 193 -0.63 -4.50 -2.44
N PHE A 194 -0.96 -3.52 -3.29
CA PHE A 194 0.01 -2.99 -4.25
C PHE A 194 1.20 -2.31 -3.56
N ALA A 195 0.97 -1.53 -2.50
CA ALA A 195 2.05 -0.91 -1.73
C ALA A 195 2.94 -1.95 -1.07
N ALA A 196 2.35 -2.98 -0.44
CA ALA A 196 3.08 -4.07 0.19
C ALA A 196 3.99 -4.82 -0.80
N ILE A 197 3.47 -5.12 -2.00
CA ILE A 197 4.25 -5.79 -3.05
C ILE A 197 5.47 -4.96 -3.48
N GLU A 198 5.32 -3.64 -3.63
CA GLU A 198 6.45 -2.79 -4.02
C GLU A 198 7.42 -2.58 -2.83
N ALA A 199 6.92 -2.50 -1.60
CA ALA A 199 7.76 -2.40 -0.40
C ALA A 199 8.55 -3.68 -0.11
N GLU A 200 8.00 -4.85 -0.43
CA GLU A 200 8.67 -6.16 -0.33
C GLU A 200 9.74 -6.36 -1.43
N GLN A 201 9.79 -5.48 -2.44
CA GLN A 201 10.76 -5.50 -3.55
C GLN A 201 11.79 -4.38 -3.51
N ALA A 202 11.61 -3.39 -2.65
CA ALA A 202 12.55 -2.30 -2.41
C ALA A 202 13.72 -2.81 -1.55
#